data_AF-A0A949XPE8-F1
#
_entry.id   AF-A0A949XPE8-F1
#
_cell.length_a   1.000
_cell.length_b   1.000
_cell.length_c   1.000
_cell.angle_alpha   90.00
_cell.angle_beta   90.00
_cell.angle_gamma   90.00
#
_symmetry.space_group_name_H-M   'P 1'
#
loop_
_entity.id
_entity.type
_entity.pdbx_description
1 polymer ?
#
loop_
_entity_poly.entity_id
_entity_poly.type
_entity_poly.pdbx_seq_one_letter_code
_entity_poly.pdbx_strand_id
1 'polypeptide(L)'
;LNAGTAGHDFVAGTGTGSNTMYGGPGADTLDASQSSGNNQLWAGSGSQTLLAGHGHDLLEGGKLGDTSSDSMVGGGGDATIVALSNGHNTLIGGSGNDTLVSAGNGHDSLVGGSGATQIYDIGGGTNTLVGSSSGTFMYAQQTSNNDTWFLNGKDTMYGSTGDNTVSVTGNANQIVLFGTDNVTISGAGSDTLWAGSGTDSVNATGSTSDDNFILKSGTATIDGGSGHNTFEFTQGFGDSTVDGGTSGANTAYFDNLKSTDATINHTPGSATTTVTFGGHTVTISDIQDIHFTDIDFKPT
;
A
#
# COMPACT_ATOMS: atom_id res chain seq x y z
N LEU A 1 -21.21 13.55 27.93
CA LEU A 1 -21.19 12.09 28.16
C LEU A 1 -22.56 11.57 27.76
N ASN A 2 -22.63 10.81 26.68
CA ASN A 2 -23.86 10.19 26.17
C ASN A 2 -23.60 8.68 26.09
N ALA A 3 -24.54 7.84 26.51
CA ALA A 3 -24.35 6.39 26.50
C ALA A 3 -25.63 5.69 26.07
N GLY A 4 -25.51 4.72 25.17
CA GLY A 4 -26.52 3.72 24.87
C GLY A 4 -26.63 2.66 25.97
N THR A 5 -27.50 1.70 25.73
CA THR A 5 -27.82 0.61 26.64
C THR A 5 -27.47 -0.73 26.00
N ALA A 6 -28.27 -1.77 26.22
CA ALA A 6 -28.18 -2.98 25.43
C ALA A 6 -29.27 -2.94 24.36
N GLY A 7 -28.95 -3.26 23.12
CA GLY A 7 -29.90 -3.27 22.02
C GLY A 7 -29.46 -2.39 20.86
N HIS A 8 -30.41 -1.71 20.23
CA HIS A 8 -30.11 -0.82 19.11
C HIS A 8 -30.34 0.62 19.57
N ASP A 9 -29.25 1.32 19.87
CA ASP A 9 -29.29 2.67 20.40
C ASP A 9 -28.86 3.71 19.36
N PHE A 10 -29.47 4.89 19.42
CA PHE A 10 -29.02 6.07 18.68
C PHE A 10 -28.53 7.11 19.68
N VAL A 11 -27.24 7.42 19.65
CA VAL A 11 -26.55 8.30 20.58
C VAL A 11 -26.03 9.51 19.82
N ALA A 12 -26.65 10.68 20.01
CA ALA A 12 -26.26 11.91 19.34
C ALA A 12 -25.40 12.82 20.23
N GLY A 13 -24.23 13.24 19.71
CA GLY A 13 -23.41 14.32 20.24
C GLY A 13 -23.83 15.64 19.60
N THR A 14 -24.60 16.45 20.32
CA THR A 14 -25.10 17.73 19.82
C THR A 14 -24.29 18.90 20.36
N GLY A 15 -24.16 19.96 19.56
CA GLY A 15 -23.47 21.20 19.94
C GLY A 15 -21.99 21.24 19.52
N THR A 16 -21.36 22.40 19.67
CA THR A 16 -19.99 22.68 19.19
C THR A 16 -18.87 22.11 20.07
N GLY A 17 -19.22 21.41 21.16
CA GLY A 17 -18.27 20.93 22.17
C GLY A 17 -17.86 19.48 21.97
N SER A 18 -16.76 19.09 22.62
CA SER A 18 -16.28 17.70 22.66
C SER A 18 -17.30 16.76 23.29
N ASN A 19 -17.62 15.67 22.59
CA ASN A 19 -18.52 14.62 23.08
C ASN A 19 -17.76 13.35 23.45
N THR A 20 -18.28 12.63 24.44
CA THR A 20 -17.80 11.31 24.88
C THR A 20 -19.01 10.40 24.80
N MET A 21 -18.99 9.43 23.89
CA MET A 21 -20.16 8.62 23.50
C MET A 21 -19.88 7.13 23.57
N TYR A 22 -20.79 6.37 24.17
CA TYR A 22 -20.69 4.91 24.28
C TYR A 22 -21.92 4.26 23.63
N GLY A 23 -21.75 3.25 22.78
CA GLY A 23 -22.87 2.46 22.22
C GLY A 23 -23.34 1.40 23.21
N GLY A 24 -22.46 0.45 23.49
CA GLY A 24 -22.77 -0.67 24.37
C GLY A 24 -22.84 -1.98 23.57
N PRO A 25 -23.52 -3.01 24.08
CA PRO A 25 -23.80 -4.21 23.31
C PRO A 25 -25.02 -4.03 22.40
N GLY A 26 -24.89 -4.47 21.16
CA GLY A 26 -25.96 -4.47 20.16
C GLY A 26 -25.55 -3.64 18.95
N ALA A 27 -26.48 -3.19 18.12
CA ALA A 27 -26.12 -2.49 16.88
C ALA A 27 -26.52 -1.02 16.99
N ASP A 28 -25.54 -0.18 17.34
CA ASP A 28 -25.74 1.20 17.75
C ASP A 28 -25.24 2.19 16.68
N THR A 29 -25.80 3.40 16.74
CA THR A 29 -25.34 4.54 15.95
C THR A 29 -24.89 5.65 16.90
N LEU A 30 -23.62 6.03 16.79
CA LEU A 30 -23.01 7.14 17.53
C LEU A 30 -22.75 8.28 16.56
N ASP A 31 -23.52 9.36 16.67
CA ASP A 31 -23.51 10.47 15.71
C ASP A 31 -23.06 11.78 16.37
N ALA A 32 -21.80 12.16 16.13
CA ALA A 32 -21.23 13.47 16.44
C ALA A 32 -21.01 14.30 15.17
N SER A 33 -21.66 13.98 14.04
CA SER A 33 -21.44 14.65 12.74
C SER A 33 -21.70 16.17 12.77
N GLN A 34 -22.51 16.63 13.72
CA GLN A 34 -22.83 18.05 13.93
C GLN A 34 -21.92 18.73 14.96
N SER A 35 -20.97 18.01 15.55
CA SER A 35 -20.00 18.52 16.50
C SER A 35 -18.80 19.15 15.78
N SER A 36 -18.25 20.20 16.38
CA SER A 36 -16.97 20.81 15.97
C SER A 36 -15.86 20.64 17.01
N GLY A 37 -16.14 19.91 18.09
CA GLY A 37 -15.18 19.63 19.15
C GLY A 37 -14.56 18.25 18.98
N ASN A 38 -13.47 17.99 19.68
CA ASN A 38 -12.77 16.70 19.68
C ASN A 38 -13.64 15.64 20.37
N ASN A 39 -14.22 14.71 19.61
CA ASN A 39 -15.14 13.69 20.11
C ASN A 39 -14.43 12.36 20.33
N GLN A 40 -14.95 11.58 21.26
CA GLN A 40 -14.52 10.21 21.51
C GLN A 40 -15.74 9.30 21.46
N LEU A 41 -15.73 8.34 20.54
CA LEU A 41 -16.83 7.43 20.24
C LEU A 41 -16.34 5.99 20.48
N TRP A 42 -16.92 5.30 21.46
CA TRP A 42 -16.65 3.90 21.75
C TRP A 42 -17.90 3.06 21.46
N ALA A 43 -17.82 2.25 20.43
CA ALA A 43 -18.98 1.56 19.91
C ALA A 43 -19.46 0.42 20.83
N GLY A 44 -18.53 -0.44 21.25
CA GLY A 44 -18.86 -1.66 21.98
C GLY A 44 -18.96 -2.87 21.05
N SER A 45 -19.83 -3.84 21.35
CA SER A 45 -19.93 -5.10 20.60
C SER A 45 -21.20 -5.16 19.77
N GLY A 46 -21.19 -5.85 18.62
CA GLY A 46 -22.25 -5.80 17.62
C GLY A 46 -21.90 -4.84 16.49
N SER A 47 -22.76 -4.70 15.48
CA SER A 47 -22.46 -3.93 14.26
C SER A 47 -22.78 -2.45 14.42
N GLN A 48 -21.77 -1.59 14.30
CA GLN A 48 -21.87 -0.21 14.74
C GLN A 48 -21.78 0.78 13.58
N THR A 49 -22.35 1.97 13.76
CA THR A 49 -22.13 3.12 12.89
C THR A 49 -21.64 4.30 13.71
N LEU A 50 -20.40 4.74 13.48
CA LEU A 50 -19.80 5.89 14.16
C LEU A 50 -19.55 7.00 13.16
N LEU A 51 -20.16 8.17 13.41
CA LEU A 51 -19.99 9.36 12.60
C LEU A 51 -19.39 10.45 13.46
N ALA A 52 -18.14 10.82 13.21
CA ALA A 52 -17.53 11.99 13.81
C ALA A 52 -17.81 13.25 12.98
N GLY A 53 -17.51 14.39 13.59
CA GLY A 53 -17.81 15.72 13.07
C GLY A 53 -16.57 16.41 12.56
N HIS A 54 -16.37 17.66 12.97
CA HIS A 54 -15.09 18.32 12.81
C HIS A 54 -14.29 18.21 14.11
N GLY A 55 -12.96 18.15 14.02
CA GLY A 55 -12.07 18.25 15.17
C GLY A 55 -10.97 17.20 15.15
N HIS A 56 -10.37 16.97 16.32
CA HIS A 56 -9.49 15.82 16.51
C HIS A 56 -10.28 14.69 17.17
N ASP A 57 -10.77 13.75 16.37
CA ASP A 57 -11.74 12.74 16.80
C ASP A 57 -11.08 11.38 17.06
N LEU A 58 -11.64 10.61 18.00
CA LEU A 58 -11.26 9.22 18.27
C LEU A 58 -12.48 8.32 18.13
N LEU A 59 -12.40 7.32 17.27
CA LEU A 59 -13.44 6.34 17.00
C LEU A 59 -12.87 4.94 17.25
N GLU A 60 -13.53 4.15 18.10
CA GLU A 60 -13.21 2.74 18.34
C GLU A 60 -14.44 1.88 18.06
N GLY A 61 -14.35 1.06 17.00
CA GLY A 61 -15.37 0.12 16.56
C GLY A 61 -15.10 -1.30 17.05
N GLY A 62 -16.15 -1.95 17.55
CA GLY A 62 -16.12 -3.35 17.91
C GLY A 62 -15.32 -3.66 19.17
N LYS A 63 -15.15 -4.96 19.43
CA LYS A 63 -14.24 -5.50 20.46
C LYS A 63 -13.45 -6.65 19.89
N LEU A 64 -12.30 -6.94 20.50
CA LEU A 64 -11.52 -8.13 20.18
C LEU A 64 -12.39 -9.39 20.30
N GLY A 65 -12.36 -10.23 19.28
CA GLY A 65 -13.14 -11.47 19.22
C GLY A 65 -14.59 -11.31 18.76
N ASP A 66 -15.06 -10.07 18.58
CA ASP A 66 -16.32 -9.82 17.88
C ASP A 66 -16.19 -10.20 16.41
N THR A 67 -17.29 -10.54 15.76
CA THR A 67 -17.38 -10.85 14.32
C THR A 67 -18.33 -9.91 13.59
N SER A 68 -18.85 -8.89 14.29
CA SER A 68 -19.66 -7.84 13.69
C SER A 68 -18.83 -6.89 12.83
N SER A 69 -19.50 -6.32 11.84
CA SER A 69 -18.97 -5.29 10.95
C SER A 69 -19.30 -3.90 11.44
N ASP A 70 -18.31 -3.01 11.46
CA ASP A 70 -18.46 -1.61 11.87
C ASP A 70 -18.24 -0.64 10.70
N SER A 71 -18.98 0.47 10.70
CA SER A 71 -18.80 1.59 9.76
C SER A 71 -18.40 2.84 10.54
N MET A 72 -17.26 3.42 10.21
CA MET A 72 -16.68 4.55 10.95
C MET A 72 -16.23 5.65 9.99
N VAL A 73 -16.64 6.89 10.25
CA VAL A 73 -16.29 8.07 9.45
C VAL A 73 -15.73 9.16 10.37
N GLY A 74 -14.49 9.57 10.11
CA GLY A 74 -13.76 10.59 10.89
C GLY A 74 -14.26 12.02 10.65
N GLY A 75 -14.70 12.33 9.43
CA GLY A 75 -15.29 13.61 9.10
C GLY A 75 -14.22 14.65 8.74
N GLY A 76 -14.26 15.82 9.38
CA GLY A 76 -13.32 16.92 9.15
C GLY A 76 -12.30 17.07 10.27
N GLY A 77 -11.08 17.50 9.97
CA GLY A 77 -9.99 17.48 10.94
C GLY A 77 -9.40 16.08 11.09
N ASP A 78 -8.42 15.94 11.99
CA ASP A 78 -7.65 14.70 12.10
C ASP A 78 -8.41 13.66 12.95
N ALA A 79 -8.71 12.49 12.38
CA ALA A 79 -9.35 11.40 13.10
C ALA A 79 -8.37 10.26 13.40
N THR A 80 -8.51 9.64 14.57
CA THR A 80 -7.97 8.30 14.85
C THR A 80 -9.13 7.31 14.86
N ILE A 81 -9.11 6.35 13.94
CA ILE A 81 -10.18 5.36 13.77
C ILE A 81 -9.59 3.96 13.93
N VAL A 82 -10.15 3.16 14.84
CA VAL A 82 -9.66 1.82 15.17
C VAL A 82 -10.80 0.81 15.07
N ALA A 83 -10.65 -0.21 14.23
CA ALA A 83 -11.50 -1.40 14.22
C ALA A 83 -10.82 -2.56 14.94
N LEU A 84 -11.50 -3.13 15.94
CA LEU A 84 -11.01 -4.27 16.73
C LEU A 84 -11.71 -5.59 16.42
N SER A 85 -12.86 -5.55 15.78
CA SER A 85 -13.70 -6.71 15.47
C SER A 85 -13.16 -7.49 14.26
N ASN A 86 -13.42 -8.79 14.20
CA ASN A 86 -13.10 -9.65 13.06
C ASN A 86 -14.15 -9.60 11.94
N GLY A 87 -15.16 -8.74 12.05
CA GLY A 87 -16.09 -8.53 10.94
C GLY A 87 -15.48 -7.65 9.86
N HIS A 88 -16.24 -7.40 8.81
CA HIS A 88 -15.84 -6.56 7.68
C HIS A 88 -16.08 -5.09 8.00
N ASN A 89 -15.02 -4.35 8.29
CA ASN A 89 -15.11 -2.98 8.76
C ASN A 89 -14.85 -1.98 7.63
N THR A 90 -15.53 -0.85 7.69
CA THR A 90 -15.30 0.28 6.79
C THR A 90 -14.83 1.47 7.59
N LEU A 91 -13.62 1.95 7.31
CA LEU A 91 -13.01 3.11 7.95
C LEU A 91 -12.77 4.19 6.90
N ILE A 92 -13.33 5.38 7.11
CA ILE A 92 -13.14 6.54 6.23
C ILE A 92 -12.58 7.68 7.08
N GLY A 93 -11.36 8.12 6.79
CA GLY A 93 -10.73 9.25 7.48
C GLY A 93 -11.49 10.55 7.25
N GLY A 94 -11.55 10.96 5.98
CA GLY A 94 -12.26 12.16 5.56
C GLY A 94 -11.27 13.25 5.16
N SER A 95 -11.35 14.43 5.76
CA SER A 95 -10.38 15.50 5.50
C SER A 95 -9.55 15.79 6.74
N GLY A 96 -8.24 15.67 6.65
CA GLY A 96 -7.35 15.84 7.79
C GLY A 96 -6.19 14.86 7.72
N ASN A 97 -5.29 14.93 8.69
CA ASN A 97 -4.23 13.95 8.81
C ASN A 97 -4.70 12.78 9.67
N ASP A 98 -5.40 11.84 9.04
CA ASP A 98 -6.05 10.75 9.74
C ASP A 98 -5.09 9.59 10.08
N THR A 99 -5.47 8.79 11.08
CA THR A 99 -4.86 7.50 11.40
C THR A 99 -5.94 6.44 11.41
N LEU A 100 -5.85 5.47 10.49
CA LEU A 100 -6.78 4.36 10.36
C LEU A 100 -6.08 3.06 10.76
N VAL A 101 -6.72 2.28 11.63
CA VAL A 101 -6.18 1.00 12.11
C VAL A 101 -7.24 -0.07 11.96
N SER A 102 -6.94 -1.12 11.20
CA SER A 102 -7.67 -2.39 11.31
C SER A 102 -6.81 -3.44 12.00
N ALA A 103 -7.37 -4.05 13.05
CA ALA A 103 -6.71 -5.11 13.81
C ALA A 103 -7.50 -6.44 13.79
N GLY A 104 -8.64 -6.47 13.09
CA GLY A 104 -9.49 -7.64 12.93
C GLY A 104 -8.97 -8.63 11.88
N ASN A 105 -9.63 -9.78 11.74
CA ASN A 105 -9.36 -10.72 10.66
C ASN A 105 -10.38 -10.66 9.50
N GLY A 106 -11.18 -9.59 9.47
CA GLY A 106 -12.20 -9.42 8.44
C GLY A 106 -11.62 -8.82 7.16
N HIS A 107 -12.37 -8.94 6.07
CA HIS A 107 -12.16 -8.16 4.85
C HIS A 107 -12.56 -6.69 5.05
N ASP A 108 -11.59 -5.85 5.33
CA ASP A 108 -11.79 -4.46 5.70
C ASP A 108 -11.56 -3.50 4.52
N SER A 109 -12.24 -2.35 4.56
CA SER A 109 -12.06 -1.25 3.63
C SER A 109 -11.61 0.00 4.38
N LEU A 110 -10.42 0.49 4.05
CA LEU A 110 -9.82 1.68 4.68
C LEU A 110 -9.59 2.75 3.61
N VAL A 111 -10.16 3.94 3.81
CA VAL A 111 -10.05 5.06 2.86
C VAL A 111 -9.53 6.30 3.58
N GLY A 112 -8.32 6.73 3.22
CA GLY A 112 -7.66 7.87 3.88
C GLY A 112 -8.29 9.22 3.57
N GLY A 113 -8.84 9.41 2.36
CA GLY A 113 -9.49 10.66 1.98
C GLY A 113 -8.50 11.75 1.56
N SER A 114 -8.47 12.88 2.25
CA SER A 114 -7.61 14.03 1.94
C SER A 114 -6.79 14.45 3.15
N GLY A 115 -5.62 15.03 2.94
CA GLY A 115 -4.62 15.22 4.01
C GLY A 115 -3.65 14.03 4.08
N ALA A 116 -2.60 14.12 4.88
CA ALA A 116 -1.59 13.08 4.96
C ALA A 116 -2.03 12.00 5.96
N THR A 117 -2.35 10.79 5.46
CA THR A 117 -2.97 9.74 6.27
C THR A 117 -1.96 8.66 6.67
N GLN A 118 -2.14 8.08 7.85
CA GLN A 118 -1.48 6.83 8.23
C GLN A 118 -2.51 5.69 8.21
N ILE A 119 -2.20 4.60 7.53
CA ILE A 119 -3.05 3.40 7.48
C ILE A 119 -2.24 2.21 8.00
N TYR A 120 -2.76 1.58 9.05
CA TYR A 120 -2.21 0.39 9.67
C TYR A 120 -3.19 -0.77 9.49
N ASP A 121 -2.84 -1.70 8.62
CA ASP A 121 -3.55 -2.96 8.48
C ASP A 121 -2.75 -4.05 9.19
N ILE A 122 -3.02 -4.18 10.49
CA ILE A 122 -2.29 -5.09 11.38
C ILE A 122 -3.08 -6.39 11.64
N GLY A 123 -4.20 -6.53 10.91
CA GLY A 123 -5.12 -7.63 10.98
C GLY A 123 -4.88 -8.73 9.95
N GLY A 124 -5.78 -9.70 9.93
CA GLY A 124 -5.89 -10.71 8.87
C GLY A 124 -6.89 -10.26 7.79
N GLY A 125 -7.13 -11.13 6.81
CA GLY A 125 -8.16 -10.94 5.81
C GLY A 125 -7.63 -10.31 4.51
N THR A 126 -8.44 -10.38 3.46
CA THR A 126 -8.19 -9.67 2.20
C THR A 126 -8.82 -8.29 2.29
N ASN A 127 -7.98 -7.27 2.33
CA ASN A 127 -8.38 -5.89 2.62
C ASN A 127 -8.22 -5.00 1.40
N THR A 128 -9.00 -3.91 1.37
CA THR A 128 -8.88 -2.86 0.36
C THR A 128 -8.50 -1.55 1.02
N LEU A 129 -7.29 -1.07 0.75
CA LEU A 129 -6.81 0.20 1.30
C LEU A 129 -6.67 1.22 0.18
N VAL A 130 -7.19 2.43 0.42
CA VAL A 130 -7.10 3.57 -0.50
C VAL A 130 -6.39 4.69 0.21
N GLY A 131 -5.24 5.08 -0.33
CA GLY A 131 -4.43 6.20 0.14
C GLY A 131 -5.12 7.53 -0.06
N SER A 132 -4.61 8.55 0.63
CA SER A 132 -5.12 9.90 0.58
C SER A 132 -4.41 10.73 -0.49
N SER A 133 -5.07 11.76 -1.01
CA SER A 133 -4.52 12.56 -2.12
C SER A 133 -3.22 13.32 -1.83
N SER A 134 -2.83 13.50 -0.56
CA SER A 134 -1.61 14.24 -0.17
C SER A 134 -0.42 13.34 0.12
N GLY A 135 -0.63 12.02 0.18
CA GLY A 135 0.38 11.04 0.55
C GLY A 135 0.00 10.29 1.82
N THR A 136 0.34 9.02 1.83
CA THR A 136 -0.07 8.03 2.82
C THR A 136 1.16 7.28 3.32
N PHE A 137 1.24 7.10 4.63
CA PHE A 137 2.07 6.04 5.19
C PHE A 137 1.19 4.80 5.38
N MET A 138 1.48 3.73 4.64
CA MET A 138 0.77 2.46 4.76
C MET A 138 1.69 1.38 5.32
N TYR A 139 1.19 0.67 6.32
CA TYR A 139 1.88 -0.47 6.92
C TYR A 139 0.90 -1.64 7.06
N ALA A 140 1.13 -2.69 6.29
CA ALA A 140 0.48 -3.98 6.49
C ALA A 140 1.42 -4.90 7.28
N GLN A 141 0.91 -5.59 8.30
CA GLN A 141 1.69 -6.61 9.01
C GLN A 141 2.09 -7.72 8.01
N GLN A 142 3.20 -8.42 8.26
CA GLN A 142 3.66 -9.57 7.46
C GLN A 142 2.78 -10.82 7.64
N THR A 143 1.47 -10.65 7.50
CA THR A 143 0.51 -11.73 7.31
C THR A 143 0.59 -12.22 5.86
N SER A 144 0.03 -13.38 5.57
CA SER A 144 -0.10 -13.90 4.20
C SER A 144 -1.39 -13.42 3.54
N ASN A 145 -1.80 -12.18 3.82
CA ASN A 145 -3.04 -11.60 3.32
C ASN A 145 -2.86 -11.16 1.87
N ASN A 146 -3.87 -11.40 1.04
CA ASN A 146 -3.88 -10.95 -0.34
C ASN A 146 -4.69 -9.65 -0.40
N ASP A 147 -4.02 -8.51 -0.38
CA ASP A 147 -4.66 -7.21 -0.26
C ASP A 147 -4.70 -6.45 -1.59
N THR A 148 -5.59 -5.46 -1.67
CA THR A 148 -5.64 -4.51 -2.78
C THR A 148 -5.35 -3.11 -2.27
N TRP A 149 -4.32 -2.48 -2.82
CA TRP A 149 -3.90 -1.14 -2.43
C TRP A 149 -3.99 -0.16 -3.59
N PHE A 150 -4.58 1.01 -3.32
CA PHE A 150 -4.65 2.13 -4.23
C PHE A 150 -3.86 3.30 -3.64
N LEU A 151 -2.67 3.52 -4.17
CA LEU A 151 -1.76 4.59 -3.81
C LEU A 151 -2.06 5.82 -4.67
N ASN A 152 -2.31 6.94 -4.01
CA ASN A 152 -2.62 8.22 -4.64
C ASN A 152 -1.76 9.28 -3.98
N GLY A 153 -1.01 10.06 -4.76
CA GLY A 153 -0.22 11.15 -4.19
C GLY A 153 1.21 10.72 -3.92
N LYS A 154 1.76 11.01 -2.74
CA LYS A 154 3.17 10.73 -2.41
C LYS A 154 3.23 9.75 -1.24
N ASP A 155 3.25 8.47 -1.54
CA ASP A 155 3.04 7.40 -0.57
C ASP A 155 4.35 6.71 -0.14
N THR A 156 4.31 6.14 1.07
CA THR A 156 5.30 5.20 1.58
C THR A 156 4.56 3.97 2.06
N MET A 157 4.89 2.80 1.51
CA MET A 157 4.19 1.56 1.77
C MET A 157 5.15 0.45 2.19
N TYR A 158 4.74 -0.30 3.21
CA TYR A 158 5.30 -1.60 3.55
C TYR A 158 4.16 -2.63 3.49
N GLY A 159 4.23 -3.54 2.52
CA GLY A 159 3.23 -4.56 2.27
C GLY A 159 3.33 -5.78 3.19
N SER A 160 2.31 -6.62 3.12
CA SER A 160 2.25 -7.94 3.73
C SER A 160 3.08 -8.96 2.93
N THR A 161 3.03 -10.25 3.28
CA THR A 161 3.71 -11.35 2.55
C THR A 161 2.80 -12.15 1.63
N GLY A 162 1.51 -11.82 1.57
CA GLY A 162 0.58 -12.50 0.67
C GLY A 162 0.71 -12.03 -0.76
N ASP A 163 -0.24 -12.43 -1.59
CA ASP A 163 -0.23 -12.12 -3.02
C ASP A 163 -1.06 -10.86 -3.27
N ASN A 164 -0.43 -9.69 -3.34
CA ASN A 164 -1.14 -8.42 -3.34
C ASN A 164 -1.34 -7.85 -4.75
N THR A 165 -2.32 -6.95 -4.86
CA THR A 165 -2.52 -6.11 -6.04
C THR A 165 -2.33 -4.65 -5.65
N VAL A 166 -1.41 -3.97 -6.32
CA VAL A 166 -1.03 -2.58 -6.00
C VAL A 166 -1.23 -1.71 -7.23
N SER A 167 -2.05 -0.67 -7.10
CA SER A 167 -2.21 0.37 -8.10
C SER A 167 -1.56 1.66 -7.59
N VAL A 168 -0.60 2.17 -8.35
CA VAL A 168 0.21 3.33 -7.97
C VAL A 168 -0.10 4.47 -8.93
N THR A 169 -0.46 5.61 -8.36
CA THR A 169 -0.73 6.84 -9.10
C THR A 169 -0.20 8.07 -8.37
N GLY A 170 0.00 9.16 -9.11
CA GLY A 170 0.30 10.47 -8.52
C GLY A 170 1.77 10.84 -8.61
N ASN A 171 2.38 11.11 -7.46
CA ASN A 171 3.75 11.62 -7.29
C ASN A 171 4.70 10.48 -6.89
N ALA A 172 5.95 10.80 -6.56
CA ALA A 172 7.00 9.82 -6.24
C ALA A 172 6.69 8.98 -4.98
N ASN A 173 6.52 7.67 -5.15
CA ASN A 173 6.20 6.71 -4.09
C ASN A 173 7.41 5.85 -3.70
N GLN A 174 7.38 5.34 -2.47
CA GLN A 174 8.33 4.33 -1.97
C GLN A 174 7.56 3.10 -1.51
N ILE A 175 7.75 1.97 -2.19
CA ILE A 175 6.91 0.78 -2.01
C ILE A 175 7.80 -0.42 -1.74
N VAL A 176 7.64 -1.02 -0.56
CA VAL A 176 8.32 -2.25 -0.16
C VAL A 176 7.30 -3.37 -0.08
N LEU A 177 7.45 -4.37 -0.95
CA LEU A 177 6.59 -5.53 -1.01
C LEU A 177 7.32 -6.81 -0.61
N PHE A 178 6.53 -7.84 -0.33
CA PHE A 178 6.97 -9.21 -0.06
C PHE A 178 5.88 -10.15 -0.55
N GLY A 179 6.23 -11.34 -1.01
CA GLY A 179 5.26 -12.28 -1.56
C GLY A 179 5.17 -12.15 -3.08
N THR A 180 4.06 -12.61 -3.65
CA THR A 180 3.86 -12.64 -5.11
C THR A 180 2.94 -11.50 -5.50
N ASP A 181 3.49 -10.40 -6.00
CA ASP A 181 2.71 -9.18 -6.15
C ASP A 181 2.43 -8.79 -7.60
N ASN A 182 1.25 -8.21 -7.83
CA ASN A 182 0.88 -7.58 -9.09
C ASN A 182 0.85 -6.06 -8.89
N VAL A 183 1.80 -5.36 -9.49
CA VAL A 183 1.94 -3.91 -9.38
C VAL A 183 1.63 -3.25 -10.72
N THR A 184 0.75 -2.26 -10.72
CA THR A 184 0.53 -1.35 -11.85
C THR A 184 0.93 0.05 -11.44
N ILE A 185 1.87 0.64 -12.18
CA ILE A 185 2.35 2.00 -11.95
C ILE A 185 1.88 2.89 -13.10
N SER A 186 1.36 4.07 -12.75
CA SER A 186 0.92 5.06 -13.71
C SER A 186 1.07 6.49 -13.20
N GLY A 187 1.13 7.46 -14.11
CA GLY A 187 1.29 8.86 -13.75
C GLY A 187 2.73 9.35 -13.90
N ALA A 188 3.09 10.43 -13.20
CA ALA A 188 4.28 11.23 -13.51
C ALA A 188 5.34 11.24 -12.40
N GLY A 189 5.14 10.52 -11.30
CA GLY A 189 6.05 10.50 -10.16
C GLY A 189 7.09 9.40 -10.24
N SER A 190 8.37 9.75 -10.02
CA SER A 190 9.47 8.78 -9.95
C SER A 190 9.33 7.85 -8.77
N ASP A 191 8.90 6.63 -9.05
CA ASP A 191 8.58 5.64 -8.04
C ASP A 191 9.79 4.75 -7.72
N THR A 192 9.87 4.27 -6.49
CA THR A 192 10.82 3.23 -6.10
C THR A 192 10.05 2.03 -5.57
N LEU A 193 10.23 0.89 -6.25
CA LEU A 193 9.59 -0.38 -5.90
C LEU A 193 10.65 -1.41 -5.51
N TRP A 194 10.61 -1.88 -4.26
CA TRP A 194 11.24 -3.11 -3.84
C TRP A 194 10.22 -4.24 -3.99
N ALA A 195 10.33 -5.01 -5.07
CA ALA A 195 9.40 -6.12 -5.34
C ALA A 195 9.47 -7.24 -4.28
N GLY A 196 10.66 -7.42 -3.68
CA GLY A 196 10.81 -8.28 -2.51
C GLY A 196 11.16 -9.72 -2.85
N SER A 197 10.26 -10.66 -2.53
CA SER A 197 10.48 -12.09 -2.64
C SER A 197 9.22 -12.78 -3.13
N GLY A 198 9.27 -13.53 -4.21
CA GLY A 198 8.10 -14.25 -4.72
C GLY A 198 8.12 -14.20 -6.23
N THR A 199 6.95 -14.21 -6.87
CA THR A 199 6.83 -14.02 -8.32
C THR A 199 6.09 -12.73 -8.63
N ASP A 200 6.85 -11.68 -8.93
CA ASP A 200 6.30 -10.33 -9.06
C ASP A 200 6.01 -9.99 -10.52
N SER A 201 4.89 -9.31 -10.76
CA SER A 201 4.51 -8.77 -12.06
C SER A 201 4.32 -7.27 -11.94
N VAL A 202 5.16 -6.49 -12.61
CA VAL A 202 5.15 -5.03 -12.56
C VAL A 202 4.89 -4.48 -13.96
N ASN A 203 3.83 -3.69 -14.08
CA ASN A 203 3.45 -2.99 -15.31
C ASN A 203 3.46 -1.48 -15.07
N ALA A 204 4.50 -0.81 -15.56
CA ALA A 204 4.62 0.65 -15.53
C ALA A 204 4.33 1.31 -16.88
N THR A 205 3.64 0.64 -17.82
CA THR A 205 3.33 1.21 -19.16
C THR A 205 2.51 2.51 -19.11
N GLY A 206 1.82 2.78 -18.00
CA GLY A 206 1.11 4.03 -17.75
C GLY A 206 1.96 5.12 -17.08
N SER A 207 3.20 4.81 -16.68
CA SER A 207 4.16 5.75 -16.10
C SER A 207 4.81 6.57 -17.20
N THR A 208 4.99 7.87 -16.92
CA THR A 208 5.70 8.82 -17.78
C THR A 208 7.01 9.30 -17.16
N SER A 209 7.50 8.61 -16.13
CA SER A 209 8.53 9.10 -15.22
C SER A 209 9.71 8.15 -15.12
N ASP A 210 10.80 8.61 -14.52
CA ASP A 210 11.99 7.80 -14.28
C ASP A 210 11.77 6.96 -13.01
N ASP A 211 11.55 5.65 -13.17
CA ASP A 211 11.24 4.73 -12.06
C ASP A 211 12.44 3.85 -11.66
N ASN A 212 12.46 3.40 -10.41
CA ASN A 212 13.49 2.52 -9.87
C ASN A 212 12.90 1.21 -9.33
N PHE A 213 13.29 0.10 -9.94
CA PHE A 213 12.83 -1.24 -9.60
C PHE A 213 13.98 -2.02 -8.97
N ILE A 214 13.79 -2.47 -7.73
CA ILE A 214 14.81 -3.16 -6.95
C ILE A 214 14.38 -4.61 -6.75
N LEU A 215 15.10 -5.50 -7.41
CA LEU A 215 14.90 -6.95 -7.45
C LEU A 215 15.91 -7.61 -6.50
N LYS A 216 15.41 -8.05 -5.34
CA LYS A 216 16.25 -8.69 -4.32
C LYS A 216 16.26 -10.20 -4.44
N SER A 217 15.11 -10.83 -4.24
CA SER A 217 14.95 -12.27 -4.25
C SER A 217 13.71 -12.68 -5.01
N GLY A 218 13.64 -13.94 -5.44
CA GLY A 218 12.50 -14.39 -6.25
C GLY A 218 12.58 -13.87 -7.69
N THR A 219 11.51 -14.08 -8.43
CA THR A 219 11.41 -13.86 -9.87
C THR A 219 10.56 -12.63 -10.14
N ALA A 220 10.88 -11.85 -11.16
CA ALA A 220 10.00 -10.76 -11.57
C ALA A 220 9.81 -10.70 -13.10
N THR A 221 8.64 -10.22 -13.51
CA THR A 221 8.38 -9.72 -14.87
C THR A 221 8.09 -8.23 -14.76
N ILE A 222 8.92 -7.39 -15.35
CA ILE A 222 8.80 -5.94 -15.24
C ILE A 222 8.79 -5.30 -16.63
N ASP A 223 7.80 -4.44 -16.86
CA ASP A 223 7.79 -3.44 -17.94
C ASP A 223 7.92 -2.06 -17.30
N GLY A 224 9.05 -1.38 -17.58
CA GLY A 224 9.39 -0.07 -17.02
C GLY A 224 8.60 1.09 -17.60
N GLY A 225 7.88 0.92 -18.72
CA GLY A 225 7.08 1.98 -19.31
C GLY A 225 7.88 3.07 -20.01
N SER A 226 7.55 4.33 -19.78
CA SER A 226 8.33 5.46 -20.34
C SER A 226 9.37 5.95 -19.32
N GLY A 227 10.24 6.89 -19.73
CA GLY A 227 11.22 7.50 -18.81
C GLY A 227 12.55 6.76 -18.74
N HIS A 228 13.47 7.26 -17.93
CA HIS A 228 14.78 6.66 -17.67
C HIS A 228 14.69 5.70 -16.49
N ASN A 229 14.35 4.45 -16.78
CA ASN A 229 14.11 3.45 -15.76
C ASN A 229 15.39 2.78 -15.29
N THR A 230 15.44 2.47 -14.00
CA THR A 230 16.55 1.77 -13.36
C THR A 230 16.08 0.44 -12.79
N PHE A 231 16.86 -0.61 -13.01
CA PHE A 231 16.59 -1.96 -12.54
C PHE A 231 17.78 -2.47 -11.76
N GLU A 232 17.65 -2.60 -10.45
CA GLU A 232 18.71 -3.02 -9.55
C GLU A 232 18.53 -4.49 -9.16
N PHE A 233 19.48 -5.32 -9.51
CA PHE A 233 19.57 -6.73 -9.14
C PHE A 233 20.60 -6.89 -8.02
N THR A 234 20.20 -7.48 -6.91
CA THR A 234 21.11 -7.84 -5.81
C THR A 234 21.24 -9.35 -5.69
N GLN A 235 22.18 -9.83 -4.86
CA GLN A 235 22.37 -11.27 -4.67
C GLN A 235 21.09 -11.95 -4.18
N GLY A 236 20.66 -13.00 -4.89
CA GLY A 236 19.46 -13.77 -4.56
C GLY A 236 18.33 -13.64 -5.56
N PHE A 237 18.47 -12.79 -6.60
CA PHE A 237 17.50 -12.70 -7.68
C PHE A 237 17.30 -14.07 -8.37
N GLY A 238 16.06 -14.37 -8.69
CA GLY A 238 15.63 -15.55 -9.44
C GLY A 238 15.46 -15.24 -10.92
N ASP A 239 15.00 -16.24 -11.68
CA ASP A 239 14.80 -16.09 -13.12
C ASP A 239 13.77 -14.98 -13.42
N SER A 240 14.20 -13.94 -14.12
CA SER A 240 13.41 -12.70 -14.29
C SER A 240 13.38 -12.23 -15.74
N THR A 241 12.36 -11.46 -16.11
CA THR A 241 12.25 -10.76 -17.38
C THR A 241 12.06 -9.27 -17.11
N VAL A 242 12.89 -8.44 -17.72
CA VAL A 242 12.85 -7.00 -17.52
C VAL A 242 12.92 -6.29 -18.86
N ASP A 243 11.94 -5.43 -19.10
CA ASP A 243 11.83 -4.57 -20.26
C ASP A 243 11.96 -3.12 -19.81
N GLY A 244 12.95 -2.40 -20.35
CA GLY A 244 13.13 -0.97 -20.10
C GLY A 244 11.96 -0.11 -20.56
N GLY A 245 11.14 -0.63 -21.48
CA GLY A 245 9.92 -0.01 -21.97
C GLY A 245 10.13 0.82 -23.24
N THR A 246 9.31 1.86 -23.41
CA THR A 246 9.07 2.51 -24.72
C THR A 246 9.93 3.75 -24.99
N SER A 247 10.60 4.29 -23.98
CA SER A 247 11.46 5.47 -24.15
C SER A 247 12.56 5.52 -23.09
N GLY A 248 13.46 6.49 -23.23
CA GLY A 248 14.50 6.77 -22.26
C GLY A 248 15.78 5.94 -22.41
N ALA A 249 16.84 6.40 -21.73
CA ALA A 249 18.06 5.64 -21.47
C ALA A 249 17.91 4.85 -20.16
N ASN A 250 17.41 3.63 -20.28
CA ASN A 250 17.20 2.68 -19.20
C ASN A 250 18.50 1.96 -18.84
N THR A 251 18.62 1.62 -17.55
CA THR A 251 19.85 1.09 -16.98
C THR A 251 19.58 -0.10 -16.07
N ALA A 252 20.34 -1.19 -16.24
CA ALA A 252 20.34 -2.32 -15.32
C ALA A 252 21.61 -2.31 -14.46
N TYR A 253 21.46 -2.36 -13.15
CA TYR A 253 22.55 -2.44 -12.17
C TYR A 253 22.56 -3.82 -11.54
N PHE A 254 23.68 -4.53 -11.64
CA PHE A 254 23.97 -5.74 -10.88
C PHE A 254 24.82 -5.36 -9.68
N ASP A 255 24.15 -4.90 -8.61
CA ASP A 255 24.79 -4.33 -7.43
C ASP A 255 25.50 -5.39 -6.59
N ASN A 256 26.76 -5.11 -6.22
CA ASN A 256 27.68 -6.05 -5.58
C ASN A 256 27.87 -7.39 -6.32
N LEU A 257 27.58 -7.41 -7.63
CA LEU A 257 27.77 -8.55 -8.51
C LEU A 257 28.82 -8.20 -9.57
N LYS A 258 29.82 -9.09 -9.75
CA LYS A 258 30.91 -8.90 -10.70
C LYS A 258 30.59 -9.58 -12.02
N SER A 259 30.90 -8.91 -13.13
CA SER A 259 30.74 -9.48 -14.48
C SER A 259 31.50 -10.80 -14.68
N THR A 260 32.62 -10.98 -13.97
CA THR A 260 33.43 -12.20 -14.00
C THR A 260 32.77 -13.43 -13.39
N ASP A 261 31.75 -13.23 -12.55
CA ASP A 261 30.91 -14.29 -11.97
C ASP A 261 29.62 -14.52 -12.79
N ALA A 262 29.45 -13.78 -13.90
CA ALA A 262 28.30 -13.82 -14.78
C ALA A 262 28.57 -14.63 -16.06
N THR A 263 27.51 -15.18 -16.64
CA THR A 263 27.47 -15.46 -18.09
C THR A 263 26.57 -14.45 -18.77
N ILE A 264 27.14 -13.63 -19.66
CA ILE A 264 26.40 -12.61 -20.43
C ILE A 264 26.30 -13.10 -21.86
N ASN A 265 25.07 -13.31 -22.36
CA ASN A 265 24.83 -13.64 -23.76
C ASN A 265 24.04 -12.52 -24.43
N HIS A 266 24.69 -11.84 -25.38
CA HIS A 266 24.07 -10.90 -26.31
C HIS A 266 24.44 -11.30 -27.73
N THR A 267 23.44 -11.41 -28.60
CA THR A 267 23.67 -11.58 -30.04
C THR A 267 23.49 -10.21 -30.70
N PRO A 268 24.47 -9.69 -31.46
CA PRO A 268 24.32 -8.40 -32.13
C PRO A 268 23.03 -8.34 -32.98
N GLY A 269 22.19 -7.32 -32.76
CA GLY A 269 20.88 -7.18 -33.39
C GLY A 269 19.73 -7.95 -32.71
N SER A 270 20.00 -8.66 -31.61
CA SER A 270 18.96 -9.20 -30.73
C SER A 270 18.29 -8.06 -29.96
N ALA A 271 16.97 -8.14 -29.79
CA ALA A 271 16.22 -7.26 -28.90
C ALA A 271 16.47 -7.58 -27.40
N THR A 272 17.15 -8.69 -27.11
CA THR A 272 17.35 -9.18 -25.74
C THR A 272 18.80 -9.53 -25.46
N THR A 273 19.23 -9.22 -24.23
CA THR A 273 20.45 -9.71 -23.58
C THR A 273 20.05 -10.61 -22.41
N THR A 274 20.79 -11.69 -22.18
CA THR A 274 20.62 -12.51 -20.97
C THR A 274 21.85 -12.40 -20.08
N VAL A 275 21.61 -12.30 -18.78
CA VAL A 275 22.66 -12.30 -17.76
C VAL A 275 22.34 -13.39 -16.75
N THR A 276 23.24 -14.35 -16.62
CA THR A 276 23.09 -15.49 -15.69
C THR A 276 24.09 -15.40 -14.55
N PHE A 277 23.62 -15.43 -13.30
CA PHE A 277 24.42 -15.54 -12.08
C PHE A 277 23.90 -16.65 -11.19
N GLY A 278 24.81 -17.46 -10.62
CA GLY A 278 24.43 -18.44 -9.59
C GLY A 278 23.39 -19.48 -10.03
N GLY A 279 23.19 -19.66 -11.35
CA GLY A 279 22.15 -20.54 -11.91
C GLY A 279 20.83 -19.84 -12.25
N HIS A 280 20.68 -18.54 -11.94
CA HIS A 280 19.50 -17.74 -12.26
C HIS A 280 19.80 -16.79 -13.43
N THR A 281 18.82 -16.62 -14.32
CA THR A 281 18.95 -15.83 -15.54
C THR A 281 17.94 -14.70 -15.56
N VAL A 282 18.41 -13.48 -15.80
CA VAL A 282 17.54 -12.38 -16.20
C VAL A 282 17.62 -12.19 -17.72
N THR A 283 16.45 -12.11 -18.35
CA THR A 283 16.29 -11.67 -19.74
C THR A 283 15.96 -10.20 -19.74
N ILE A 284 16.74 -9.42 -20.47
CA ILE A 284 16.70 -7.96 -20.48
C ILE A 284 16.41 -7.47 -21.91
N SER A 285 15.43 -6.59 -22.09
CA SER A 285 15.17 -5.84 -23.32
C SER A 285 15.12 -4.33 -23.05
N ASP A 286 15.36 -3.53 -24.09
CA ASP A 286 15.25 -2.06 -24.07
C ASP A 286 16.06 -1.34 -22.97
N ILE A 287 17.18 -1.93 -22.56
CA ILE A 287 18.19 -1.36 -21.65
C ILE A 287 19.41 -0.90 -22.45
N GLN A 288 19.87 0.33 -22.22
CA GLN A 288 21.01 0.92 -22.94
C GLN A 288 22.34 0.68 -22.22
N ASP A 289 22.33 0.56 -20.90
CA ASP A 289 23.52 0.37 -20.08
C ASP A 289 23.30 -0.73 -19.03
N ILE A 290 24.24 -1.68 -18.95
CA ILE A 290 24.28 -2.71 -17.91
C ILE A 290 25.54 -2.50 -17.07
N HIS A 291 25.38 -2.19 -15.79
CA HIS A 291 26.49 -1.96 -14.87
C HIS A 291 26.69 -3.16 -13.95
N PHE A 292 27.93 -3.63 -13.89
CA PHE A 292 28.43 -4.51 -12.84
C PHE A 292 29.30 -3.72 -11.87
N THR A 293 29.66 -4.32 -10.75
CA THR A 293 30.56 -3.68 -9.78
C THR A 293 31.97 -3.43 -10.36
N ASP A 294 32.37 -4.17 -11.40
CA ASP A 294 33.72 -4.15 -11.98
C ASP A 294 33.81 -3.60 -13.41
N ILE A 295 32.72 -3.58 -14.18
CA ILE A 295 32.69 -3.11 -15.57
C ILE A 295 31.29 -2.67 -16.02
N ASP A 296 31.25 -1.80 -17.03
CA ASP A 296 30.04 -1.44 -17.76
C ASP A 296 29.94 -2.24 -19.07
N PHE A 297 28.77 -2.79 -19.36
CA PHE A 297 28.43 -3.49 -20.59
C PHE A 297 27.34 -2.73 -21.34
N LYS A 298 27.58 -2.43 -22.62
CA LYS A 298 26.60 -1.75 -23.49
C LYS A 298 26.04 -2.76 -24.50
N PRO A 299 24.81 -3.25 -24.34
CA PRO A 299 24.15 -4.11 -25.32
C PRO A 299 23.79 -3.27 -26.55
N THR A 300 24.73 -3.16 -27.49
CA THR A 300 24.51 -2.46 -28.78
C THR A 300 23.56 -3.21 -29.69
#